data_AF-A0A373TKQ7-F1
#
_entry.id   AF-A0A373TKQ7-F1
#
_cell.length_a   1.000
_cell.length_b   1.000
_cell.length_c   1.000
_cell.angle_alpha   90.00
_cell.angle_beta   90.00
_cell.angle_gamma   90.00
#
_symmetry.space_group_name_H-M   'P 1'
#
loop_
_entity.id
_entity.type
_entity.pdbx_description
1 polymer ?
#
loop_
_entity_poly.entity_id
_entity_poly.type
_entity_poly.pdbx_seq_one_letter_code
_entity_poly.pdbx_strand_id
1 'polypeptide(L)'
;MANRFVLNETSYHEAGAIAEIATEVIGRGFKKAFVCSDPDLIKFGVTNVLDNAGLAYEIYSNIKPNPTIENVQSGIAAFKAAEADNIIAIGGGSSMDTAKGVGIVIANPDFADIRSLEGVTPTRNKSVPIFAVPTTAGIPADLKDIVKPEDIPFLAQSAYDDACRPGNPKETSVEDITKLYESLI
;
A
#
# COMPACT_ATOMS: atom_id res chain seq x y z
N MET A 1 23.42 -16.47 -18.10
CA MET A 1 22.79 -16.11 -16.82
C MET A 1 21.28 -16.09 -17.05
N ALA A 2 20.47 -16.65 -16.13
CA ALA A 2 19.02 -16.67 -16.28
C ALA A 2 18.39 -15.44 -15.60
N ASN A 3 17.33 -14.88 -16.19
CA ASN A 3 16.57 -13.75 -15.65
C ASN A 3 15.26 -14.24 -15.04
N ARG A 4 14.86 -13.69 -13.89
CA ARG A 4 13.62 -14.07 -13.17
C ARG A 4 12.59 -12.95 -13.24
N PHE A 5 11.36 -13.29 -13.61
CA PHE A 5 10.19 -12.41 -13.55
C PHE A 5 9.21 -12.92 -12.50
N VAL A 6 8.66 -12.01 -11.69
CA VAL A 6 7.57 -12.28 -10.74
C VAL A 6 6.44 -11.33 -11.08
N LEU A 7 5.26 -11.87 -11.33
CA LEU A 7 4.07 -11.14 -11.72
C LEU A 7 2.90 -11.62 -10.88
N ASN A 8 1.81 -10.88 -10.92
CA ASN A 8 0.53 -11.37 -10.39
C ASN A 8 0.09 -12.61 -11.18
N GLU A 9 -0.39 -13.63 -10.47
CA GLU A 9 -0.98 -14.82 -11.10
C GLU A 9 -2.30 -14.48 -11.81
N THR A 10 -3.06 -13.53 -11.26
CA THR A 10 -4.36 -13.08 -11.78
C THR A 10 -4.40 -11.56 -11.73
N SER A 11 -4.89 -10.93 -12.81
CA SER A 11 -5.09 -9.48 -12.86
C SER A 11 -6.30 -9.17 -13.73
N TYR A 12 -7.13 -8.25 -13.24
CA TYR A 12 -8.31 -7.74 -13.93
C TYR A 12 -8.08 -6.27 -14.26
N HIS A 13 -8.55 -5.86 -15.42
CA HIS A 13 -8.33 -4.52 -15.98
C HIS A 13 -9.66 -3.97 -16.51
N GLU A 14 -9.68 -2.67 -16.78
CA GLU A 14 -10.84 -1.89 -17.25
C GLU A 14 -11.87 -1.52 -16.17
N ALA A 15 -12.78 -0.63 -16.56
CA ALA A 15 -13.86 -0.17 -15.71
C ALA A 15 -14.73 -1.35 -15.25
N GLY A 16 -15.03 -1.39 -13.95
CA GLY A 16 -15.82 -2.47 -13.34
C GLY A 16 -15.01 -3.65 -12.81
N ALA A 17 -13.70 -3.74 -13.08
CA ALA A 17 -12.83 -4.84 -12.63
C ALA A 17 -12.84 -5.06 -11.10
N ILE A 18 -13.13 -4.03 -10.31
CA ILE A 18 -13.24 -4.13 -8.84
C ILE A 18 -14.31 -5.15 -8.40
N ALA A 19 -15.34 -5.40 -9.22
CA ALA A 19 -16.37 -6.39 -8.94
C ALA A 19 -15.81 -7.82 -8.79
N GLU A 20 -14.71 -8.13 -9.47
CA GLU A 20 -14.11 -9.46 -9.47
C GLU A 20 -13.43 -9.82 -8.15
N ILE A 21 -13.22 -8.85 -7.24
CA ILE A 21 -12.74 -9.15 -5.88
C ILE A 21 -13.70 -10.11 -5.20
N ALA A 22 -15.01 -9.92 -5.36
CA ALA A 22 -15.99 -10.82 -4.78
C ALA A 22 -15.87 -12.25 -5.35
N THR A 23 -15.77 -12.35 -6.68
CA THR A 23 -15.54 -13.62 -7.39
C THR A 23 -14.30 -14.34 -6.85
N GLU A 24 -13.19 -13.63 -6.71
CA GLU A 24 -11.91 -14.19 -6.31
C GLU A 24 -11.85 -14.55 -4.82
N VAL A 25 -12.39 -13.71 -3.94
CA VAL A 25 -12.44 -13.99 -2.49
C VAL A 25 -13.30 -15.23 -2.23
N ILE A 26 -14.50 -15.31 -2.84
CA ILE A 26 -15.41 -16.44 -2.68
C ILE A 26 -14.84 -17.70 -3.34
N GLY A 27 -14.36 -17.58 -4.58
CA GLY A 27 -13.84 -18.68 -5.38
C GLY A 27 -12.59 -19.33 -4.77
N ARG A 28 -11.75 -18.54 -4.10
CA ARG A 28 -10.58 -19.04 -3.35
C ARG A 28 -10.92 -19.51 -1.92
N GLY A 29 -12.17 -19.38 -1.50
CA GLY A 29 -12.71 -19.95 -0.26
C GLY A 29 -12.47 -19.12 1.00
N PHE A 30 -12.00 -17.87 0.88
CA PHE A 30 -11.78 -16.97 2.01
C PHE A 30 -13.10 -16.55 2.67
N LYS A 31 -13.04 -16.22 3.96
CA LYS A 31 -14.20 -16.02 4.83
C LYS A 31 -14.35 -14.60 5.33
N LYS A 32 -13.24 -13.95 5.71
CA LYS A 32 -13.30 -12.58 6.24
C LYS A 32 -12.10 -11.77 5.78
N ALA A 33 -12.37 -10.68 5.08
CA ALA A 33 -11.33 -9.79 4.58
C ALA A 33 -10.91 -8.76 5.64
N PHE A 34 -9.63 -8.44 5.65
CA PHE A 34 -9.11 -7.23 6.29
C PHE A 34 -8.91 -6.15 5.21
N VAL A 35 -9.68 -5.08 5.28
CA VAL A 35 -9.66 -4.00 4.27
C VAL A 35 -8.71 -2.90 4.70
N CYS A 36 -7.58 -2.76 4.01
CA CYS A 36 -6.66 -1.63 4.18
C CYS A 36 -7.02 -0.53 3.19
N SER A 37 -7.50 0.62 3.66
CA SER A 37 -7.88 1.75 2.81
C SER A 37 -7.75 3.08 3.53
N ASP A 38 -7.47 4.17 2.83
CA ASP A 38 -7.50 5.49 3.46
C ASP A 38 -8.94 5.91 3.83
N PRO A 39 -9.11 6.78 4.85
CA PRO A 39 -10.42 7.19 5.33
C PRO A 39 -11.29 7.89 4.28
N ASP A 40 -10.70 8.53 3.28
CA ASP A 40 -11.47 9.28 2.28
C ASP A 40 -12.08 8.34 1.25
N LEU A 41 -11.34 7.32 0.79
CA LEU A 41 -11.89 6.26 -0.05
C LEU A 41 -13.04 5.51 0.61
N ILE A 42 -12.96 5.26 1.93
CA ILE A 42 -14.07 4.63 2.67
C ILE A 42 -15.34 5.48 2.58
N LYS A 43 -15.23 6.81 2.71
CA LYS A 43 -16.38 7.73 2.57
C LYS A 43 -16.98 7.70 1.16
N PHE A 44 -16.18 7.38 0.15
CA PHE A 44 -16.64 7.24 -1.24
C PHE A 44 -17.28 5.87 -1.54
N GLY A 45 -17.40 4.99 -0.55
CA GLY A 45 -18.13 3.72 -0.69
C GLY A 45 -17.39 2.67 -1.51
N VAL A 46 -16.05 2.69 -1.52
CA VAL A 46 -15.25 1.68 -2.23
C VAL A 46 -15.47 0.25 -1.71
N THR A 47 -15.97 0.10 -0.48
CA THR A 47 -16.33 -1.20 0.12
C THR A 47 -17.69 -1.71 -0.31
N ASN A 48 -18.52 -0.91 -1.01
CA ASN A 48 -19.88 -1.32 -1.42
C ASN A 48 -19.88 -2.61 -2.24
N VAL A 49 -18.80 -2.89 -2.99
CA VAL A 49 -18.63 -4.15 -3.73
C VAL A 49 -18.62 -5.38 -2.81
N LEU A 50 -18.08 -5.25 -1.60
CA LEU A 50 -18.03 -6.30 -0.60
C LEU A 50 -19.39 -6.46 0.09
N ASP A 51 -20.03 -5.34 0.41
CA ASP A 51 -21.39 -5.32 1.00
C ASP A 51 -22.40 -5.98 0.06
N ASN A 52 -22.38 -5.60 -1.23
CA ASN A 52 -23.27 -6.16 -2.26
C ASN A 52 -23.04 -7.66 -2.48
N ALA A 53 -21.82 -8.15 -2.23
CA ALA A 53 -21.48 -9.57 -2.32
C ALA A 53 -21.73 -10.35 -1.01
N GLY A 54 -22.13 -9.67 0.07
CA GLY A 54 -22.32 -10.29 1.38
C GLY A 54 -21.03 -10.82 2.01
N LEU A 55 -19.87 -10.24 1.64
CA LEU A 55 -18.58 -10.63 2.21
C LEU A 55 -18.40 -10.03 3.61
N ALA A 56 -17.96 -10.84 4.56
CA ALA A 56 -17.55 -10.34 5.86
C ALA A 56 -16.20 -9.62 5.73
N TYR A 57 -16.08 -8.44 6.32
CA TYR A 57 -14.82 -7.72 6.37
C TYR A 57 -14.68 -6.86 7.62
N GLU A 58 -13.45 -6.47 7.93
CA GLU A 58 -13.11 -5.46 8.93
C GLU A 58 -12.31 -4.35 8.26
N ILE A 59 -12.63 -3.09 8.55
CA ILE A 59 -11.91 -1.95 7.98
C ILE A 59 -10.74 -1.56 8.88
N TYR A 60 -9.58 -1.39 8.28
CA TYR A 60 -8.46 -0.67 8.85
C TYR A 60 -8.14 0.57 8.02
N SER A 61 -8.43 1.73 8.61
CA SER A 61 -8.28 3.04 7.95
C SER A 61 -7.25 3.97 8.56
N ASN A 62 -6.44 3.49 9.50
CA ASN A 62 -5.30 4.24 10.02
C ASN A 62 -4.12 4.20 9.02
N ILE A 63 -4.36 4.61 7.77
CA ILE A 63 -3.36 4.66 6.70
C ILE A 63 -2.80 6.08 6.63
N LYS A 64 -1.48 6.19 6.57
CA LYS A 64 -0.78 7.47 6.41
C LYS A 64 -0.04 7.55 5.07
N PRO A 65 0.07 8.73 4.45
CA PRO A 65 1.12 8.99 3.46
C PRO A 65 2.46 8.56 4.03
N ASN A 66 3.26 7.81 3.27
CA ASN A 66 4.54 7.23 3.70
C ASN A 66 4.38 6.42 5.02
N PRO A 67 3.74 5.24 4.96
CA PRO A 67 3.35 4.50 6.16
C PRO A 67 4.55 4.17 7.03
N THR A 68 4.42 4.45 8.33
CA THR A 68 5.50 4.21 9.32
C THR A 68 5.48 2.78 9.86
N ILE A 69 6.52 2.40 10.61
CA ILE A 69 6.57 1.10 11.31
C ILE A 69 5.36 0.95 12.24
N GLU A 70 5.02 2.00 12.99
CA GLU A 70 3.88 2.02 13.91
C GLU A 70 2.55 1.88 13.16
N ASN A 71 2.47 2.44 11.94
CA ASN A 71 1.33 2.24 11.06
C ASN A 71 1.16 0.73 10.79
N VAL A 72 2.20 0.05 10.34
CA VAL A 72 2.13 -1.39 10.03
C VAL A 72 1.84 -2.22 11.30
N GLN A 73 2.47 -1.90 12.43
CA GLN A 73 2.25 -2.59 13.70
C GLN A 73 0.80 -2.49 14.20
N SER A 74 0.18 -1.31 14.11
CA SER A 74 -1.24 -1.17 14.44
C SER A 74 -2.14 -1.95 13.47
N GLY A 75 -1.77 -2.02 12.18
CA GLY A 75 -2.44 -2.86 11.20
C GLY A 75 -2.33 -4.36 11.51
N ILE A 76 -1.17 -4.84 11.98
CA ILE A 76 -0.97 -6.24 12.42
C ILE A 76 -1.89 -6.58 13.60
N ALA A 77 -1.97 -5.68 14.59
CA ALA A 77 -2.85 -5.88 15.74
C ALA A 77 -4.33 -5.94 15.32
N ALA A 78 -4.75 -5.02 14.44
CA ALA A 78 -6.10 -4.98 13.90
C ALA A 78 -6.44 -6.22 13.06
N PHE A 79 -5.51 -6.69 12.20
CA PHE A 79 -5.71 -7.91 11.41
C PHE A 79 -5.96 -9.13 12.30
N LYS A 80 -5.17 -9.29 13.37
CA LYS A 80 -5.34 -10.40 14.32
C LYS A 80 -6.68 -10.32 15.04
N ALA A 81 -7.06 -9.13 15.51
CA ALA A 81 -8.33 -8.91 16.19
C ALA A 81 -9.55 -9.10 15.26
N ALA A 82 -9.39 -8.82 13.97
CA ALA A 82 -10.41 -9.02 12.97
C ALA A 82 -10.68 -10.52 12.69
N GLU A 83 -9.75 -11.41 13.02
CA GLU A 83 -9.77 -12.83 12.63
C GLU A 83 -9.96 -13.01 11.11
N ALA A 84 -9.32 -12.12 10.34
CA ALA A 84 -9.35 -12.16 8.89
C ALA A 84 -8.40 -13.23 8.32
N ASP A 85 -8.71 -13.72 7.12
CA ASP A 85 -7.92 -14.75 6.42
C ASP A 85 -7.35 -14.28 5.08
N ASN A 86 -7.69 -13.06 4.66
CA ASN A 86 -7.15 -12.40 3.48
C ASN A 86 -7.11 -10.87 3.69
N ILE A 87 -6.36 -10.17 2.84
CA ILE A 87 -6.28 -8.69 2.85
C ILE A 87 -6.82 -8.16 1.53
N ILE A 88 -7.65 -7.13 1.59
CA ILE A 88 -8.06 -6.33 0.42
C ILE A 88 -7.47 -4.93 0.60
N ALA A 89 -6.48 -4.58 -0.22
CA ALA A 89 -5.84 -3.28 -0.19
C ALA A 89 -6.47 -2.37 -1.24
N ILE A 90 -7.22 -1.36 -0.82
CA ILE A 90 -7.86 -0.37 -1.70
C ILE A 90 -7.19 0.97 -1.48
N GLY A 91 -6.52 1.50 -2.51
CA GLY A 91 -5.88 2.80 -2.40
C GLY A 91 -4.63 2.98 -3.25
N GLY A 92 -3.86 4.01 -2.92
CA GLY A 92 -2.52 4.23 -3.46
C GLY A 92 -1.44 3.37 -2.79
N GLY A 93 -0.18 3.74 -3.04
CA GLY A 93 1.00 3.03 -2.52
C GLY A 93 0.94 2.80 -1.01
N SER A 94 0.56 3.81 -0.22
CA SER A 94 0.44 3.70 1.24
C SER A 94 -0.45 2.55 1.71
N SER A 95 -1.65 2.40 1.16
CA SER A 95 -2.57 1.31 1.53
C SER A 95 -2.00 -0.05 1.16
N MET A 96 -1.43 -0.16 -0.05
CA MET A 96 -0.87 -1.41 -0.56
C MET A 96 0.40 -1.83 0.19
N ASP A 97 1.29 -0.89 0.52
CA ASP A 97 2.53 -1.19 1.25
C ASP A 97 2.26 -1.50 2.71
N THR A 98 1.29 -0.82 3.34
CA THR A 98 0.80 -1.20 4.66
C THR A 98 0.23 -2.63 4.63
N ALA A 99 -0.60 -2.97 3.63
CA ALA A 99 -1.15 -4.31 3.46
C ALA A 99 -0.07 -5.39 3.28
N LYS A 100 0.97 -5.12 2.47
CA LYS A 100 2.11 -6.04 2.29
C LYS A 100 2.88 -6.24 3.60
N GLY A 101 3.15 -5.15 4.32
CA GLY A 101 3.83 -5.19 5.62
C GLY A 101 3.05 -6.00 6.66
N VAL A 102 1.74 -5.77 6.75
CA VAL A 102 0.85 -6.57 7.61
C VAL A 102 0.88 -8.04 7.19
N GLY A 103 0.61 -8.33 5.91
CA GLY A 103 0.48 -9.69 5.40
C GLY A 103 1.76 -10.52 5.53
N ILE A 104 2.93 -9.91 5.30
CA ILE A 104 4.21 -10.63 5.40
C ILE A 104 4.56 -10.95 6.86
N VAL A 105 4.30 -10.03 7.80
CA VAL A 105 4.61 -10.22 9.23
C VAL A 105 3.64 -11.15 9.92
N ILE A 106 2.36 -11.12 9.55
CA ILE A 106 1.39 -12.12 10.02
C ILE A 106 1.87 -13.54 9.67
N ALA A 107 2.39 -13.74 8.46
CA ALA A 107 2.90 -15.03 8.02
C ALA A 107 4.33 -15.35 8.51
N ASN A 108 5.12 -14.32 8.85
CA ASN A 108 6.52 -14.44 9.28
C ASN A 108 6.75 -13.59 10.55
N PRO A 109 6.30 -14.07 11.73
CA PRO A 109 6.28 -13.27 12.97
C PRO A 109 7.68 -12.89 13.49
N ASP A 110 8.74 -13.54 13.02
CA ASP A 110 10.13 -13.22 13.36
C ASP A 110 10.55 -11.81 12.88
N PHE A 111 9.79 -11.21 11.96
CA PHE A 111 10.02 -9.87 11.40
C PHE A 111 9.07 -8.81 12.00
N ALA A 112 8.61 -9.01 13.24
CA ALA A 112 7.67 -8.11 13.91
C ALA A 112 8.16 -6.67 14.10
N ASP A 113 9.48 -6.44 14.04
CA ASP A 113 10.10 -5.11 14.10
C ASP A 113 9.96 -4.31 12.80
N ILE A 114 9.49 -4.93 11.71
CA ILE A 114 9.33 -4.38 10.35
C ILE A 114 10.64 -3.99 9.68
N ARG A 115 11.56 -3.35 10.42
CA ARG A 115 12.86 -2.88 9.92
C ARG A 115 13.71 -4.01 9.37
N SER A 116 13.64 -5.20 9.96
CA SER A 116 14.32 -6.41 9.47
C SER A 116 13.81 -6.90 8.09
N LEU A 117 12.72 -6.35 7.56
CA LEU A 117 12.24 -6.58 6.18
C LEU A 117 12.94 -5.71 5.13
N GLU A 118 13.86 -4.84 5.53
CA GLU A 118 14.63 -4.02 4.60
C GLU A 118 15.54 -4.89 3.70
N GLY A 119 15.48 -4.65 2.38
CA GLY A 119 16.32 -5.33 1.39
C GLY A 119 15.77 -6.67 0.91
N VAL A 120 16.67 -7.63 0.64
CA VAL A 120 16.31 -8.98 0.18
C VAL A 120 16.18 -9.89 1.39
N THR A 121 15.02 -9.82 2.04
CA THR A 121 14.80 -10.52 3.30
C THR A 121 14.46 -12.00 3.10
N PRO A 122 15.06 -12.93 3.88
CA PRO A 122 14.82 -14.36 3.76
C PRO A 122 13.54 -14.80 4.49
N THR A 123 12.38 -14.31 4.06
CA THR A 123 11.09 -14.77 4.58
C THR A 123 10.85 -16.24 4.23
N ARG A 124 10.27 -17.01 5.16
CA ARG A 124 10.09 -18.47 5.00
C ARG A 124 8.72 -18.82 4.45
N ASN A 125 7.71 -18.02 4.81
CA ASN A 125 6.33 -18.22 4.43
C ASN A 125 5.89 -17.13 3.45
N LYS A 126 4.98 -17.48 2.53
CA LYS A 126 4.29 -16.50 1.69
C LYS A 126 3.45 -15.57 2.57
N SER A 127 3.28 -14.32 2.15
CA SER A 127 2.34 -13.38 2.78
C SER A 127 0.94 -13.99 2.87
N VAL A 128 0.15 -13.50 3.84
CA VAL A 128 -1.32 -13.57 3.76
C VAL A 128 -1.76 -13.13 2.35
N PRO A 129 -2.71 -13.83 1.70
CA PRO A 129 -3.22 -13.46 0.38
C PRO A 129 -3.72 -12.01 0.33
N ILE A 130 -3.30 -11.27 -0.70
CA ILE A 130 -3.65 -9.85 -0.88
C ILE A 130 -4.35 -9.66 -2.23
N PHE A 131 -5.51 -9.02 -2.21
CA PHE A 131 -6.16 -8.46 -3.39
C PHE A 131 -5.90 -6.96 -3.41
N ALA A 132 -5.24 -6.47 -4.47
CA ALA A 132 -4.86 -5.06 -4.58
C ALA A 132 -5.76 -4.32 -5.58
N VAL A 133 -6.31 -3.19 -5.15
CA VAL A 133 -7.17 -2.29 -5.92
C VAL A 133 -6.52 -0.92 -5.97
N PRO A 134 -5.64 -0.66 -6.95
CA PRO A 134 -4.97 0.63 -7.05
C PRO A 134 -5.99 1.71 -7.44
N THR A 135 -6.02 2.82 -6.69
CA THR A 135 -6.89 3.98 -6.97
C THR A 135 -6.15 5.19 -7.54
N THR A 136 -4.82 5.08 -7.67
CA THR A 136 -3.97 6.12 -8.24
C THR A 136 -3.39 5.61 -9.55
N ALA A 137 -3.53 6.38 -10.61
CA ALA A 137 -3.02 6.04 -11.94
C ALA A 137 -1.55 6.45 -12.08
N GLY A 138 -0.68 5.81 -11.30
CA GLY A 138 0.77 5.91 -11.44
C GLY A 138 1.38 7.26 -11.01
N ILE A 139 2.72 7.28 -11.05
CA ILE A 139 3.53 8.50 -10.89
C ILE A 139 3.70 9.08 -12.30
N PRO A 140 3.33 10.34 -12.55
CA PRO A 140 3.51 10.95 -13.87
C PRO A 140 5.00 11.09 -14.22
N ALA A 141 5.30 11.15 -15.52
CA ALA A 141 6.67 11.25 -16.01
C ALA A 141 7.36 12.57 -15.61
N ASP A 142 6.57 13.62 -15.37
CA ASP A 142 6.97 14.90 -14.83
C ASP A 142 5.90 15.43 -13.86
N LEU A 143 6.15 16.58 -13.23
CA LEU A 143 5.29 17.13 -12.19
C LEU A 143 4.40 18.29 -12.69
N LYS A 144 4.50 18.66 -13.98
CA LYS A 144 3.96 19.91 -14.54
C LYS A 144 2.45 20.05 -14.37
N ASP A 145 1.74 18.94 -14.57
CA ASP A 145 0.28 18.92 -14.57
C ASP A 145 -0.32 18.60 -13.18
N ILE A 146 0.52 18.26 -12.19
CA ILE A 146 0.05 17.76 -10.88
C ILE A 146 0.58 18.55 -9.67
N VAL A 147 1.71 19.24 -9.79
CA VAL A 147 2.31 20.04 -8.70
C VAL A 147 2.13 21.52 -9.00
N LYS A 148 1.54 22.25 -8.05
CA LYS A 148 1.49 23.72 -8.12
C LYS A 148 2.74 24.31 -7.48
N PRO A 149 3.28 25.44 -7.99
CA PRO A 149 4.46 26.09 -7.40
C PRO A 149 4.30 26.39 -5.90
N GLU A 150 3.07 26.69 -5.47
CA GLU A 150 2.71 26.98 -4.08
C GLU A 150 2.89 25.78 -3.14
N ASP A 151 2.80 24.55 -3.64
CA ASP A 151 2.90 23.32 -2.87
C ASP A 151 4.35 22.83 -2.72
N ILE A 152 5.29 23.37 -3.52
CA ILE A 152 6.69 22.94 -3.55
C ILE A 152 7.37 22.97 -2.17
N PRO A 153 7.22 24.03 -1.33
CA PRO A 153 7.88 24.06 -0.03
C PRO A 153 7.45 22.89 0.88
N PHE A 154 6.16 22.55 0.87
CA PHE A 154 5.63 21.41 1.63
C PHE A 154 6.15 20.09 1.07
N LEU A 155 6.08 19.90 -0.24
CA LEU A 155 6.54 18.67 -0.90
C LEU A 155 8.03 18.43 -0.68
N ALA A 156 8.86 19.48 -0.73
CA ALA A 156 10.31 19.38 -0.54
C ALA A 156 10.65 18.97 0.89
N GLN A 157 9.99 19.57 1.88
CA GLN A 157 10.14 19.17 3.28
C GLN A 157 9.69 17.73 3.50
N SER A 158 8.52 17.35 2.96
CA SER A 158 8.01 15.99 3.08
C SER A 158 8.94 14.93 2.46
N ALA A 159 9.57 15.25 1.32
CA ALA A 159 10.54 14.35 0.69
C ALA A 159 11.86 14.27 1.47
N TYR A 160 12.26 15.36 2.14
CA TYR A 160 13.42 15.37 3.02
C TYR A 160 13.19 14.54 4.30
N ASP A 161 11.98 14.56 4.82
CA ASP A 161 11.60 13.81 6.03
C ASP A 161 11.25 12.34 5.73
N ASP A 162 11.29 11.92 4.46
CA ASP A 162 10.94 10.57 4.05
C ASP A 162 11.92 9.52 4.60
N ALA A 163 11.37 8.40 5.10
CA ALA A 163 12.14 7.31 5.68
C ALA A 163 13.13 6.67 4.68
N CYS A 164 12.91 6.83 3.38
CA CYS A 164 13.78 6.34 2.32
C CYS A 164 14.92 7.29 1.98
N ARG A 165 14.90 8.56 2.42
CA ARG A 165 15.96 9.54 2.11
C ARG A 165 17.37 9.04 2.45
N PRO A 166 17.62 8.35 3.59
CA PRO A 166 18.96 7.84 3.91
C PRO A 166 19.52 6.82 2.90
N GLY A 167 18.68 6.22 2.05
CA GLY A 167 19.09 5.36 0.95
C GLY A 167 19.54 6.12 -0.31
N ASN A 168 19.41 7.45 -0.35
CA ASN A 168 19.82 8.26 -1.49
C ASN A 168 21.36 8.22 -1.64
N PRO A 169 21.90 7.89 -2.82
CA PRO A 169 23.35 7.87 -3.04
C PRO A 169 24.02 9.25 -2.91
N LYS A 170 23.23 10.33 -2.81
CA LYS A 170 23.70 11.69 -2.53
C LYS A 170 23.00 12.23 -1.29
N GLU A 171 23.78 12.86 -0.42
CA GLU A 171 23.19 13.73 0.61
C GLU A 171 22.52 14.92 -0.08
N THR A 172 21.33 15.28 0.40
CA THR A 172 20.48 16.33 -0.18
C THR A 172 19.94 17.20 0.93
N SER A 173 19.80 18.50 0.69
CA SER A 173 19.09 19.44 1.56
C SER A 173 17.64 19.68 1.09
N VAL A 174 16.82 20.32 1.92
CA VAL A 174 15.48 20.81 1.51
C VAL A 174 15.61 21.82 0.37
N GLU A 175 16.66 22.65 0.33
CA GLU A 175 16.90 23.57 -0.79
C GLU A 175 17.23 22.83 -2.09
N ASP A 176 18.01 21.75 -2.03
CA ASP A 176 18.33 20.94 -3.21
C ASP A 176 17.07 20.27 -3.79
N ILE A 177 16.20 19.75 -2.93
CA ILE A 177 14.93 19.12 -3.33
C ILE A 177 13.97 20.17 -3.90
N THR A 178 13.90 21.36 -3.29
CA THR A 178 13.10 22.49 -3.79
C THR A 178 13.49 22.84 -5.23
N LYS A 179 14.79 23.06 -5.48
CA LYS A 179 15.30 23.38 -6.83
C LYS A 179 15.00 22.28 -7.84
N LEU A 180 15.05 21.02 -7.40
CA LEU A 180 14.70 19.89 -8.25
C LEU A 180 13.23 19.95 -8.65
N TYR A 181 12.30 20.14 -7.70
CA TYR A 181 10.88 20.27 -8.02
C TYR A 181 10.58 21.47 -8.90
N GLU A 182 11.19 22.63 -8.66
CA GLU A 182 11.09 23.80 -9.54
C GLU A 182 11.57 23.51 -10.97
N SER A 183 12.55 22.62 -11.16
CA SER A 183 13.03 22.23 -12.50
C SER A 183 12.15 21.22 -13.23
N LEU A 184 11.23 20.58 -12.50
CA LEU A 184 10.34 19.52 -13.00
C LEU A 184 8.92 19.99 -13.29
N ILE A 185 8.60 21.24 -12.93
CA ILE A 185 7.34 21.93 -13.27
C ILE A 185 7.49 22.85 -14.49
#